data_AF-A0A1F7D112-F1
#
_entry.id   AF-A0A1F7D112-F1
#
_cell.length_a   1.000
_cell.length_b   1.000
_cell.length_c   1.000
_cell.angle_alpha   90.00
_cell.angle_beta   90.00
_cell.angle_gamma   90.00
#
_symmetry.space_group_name_H-M   'P 1'
#
loop_
_entity.id
_entity.type
_entity.pdbx_description
1 polymer ?
#
loop_
_entity_poly.entity_id
_entity_poly.type
_entity_poly.pdbx_seq_one_letter_code
_entity_poly.pdbx_strand_id
1 'polypeptide(L)'
;MLRNIIFLFLLCALPFSALASSPLSRRDGFLLLWESIRRPAYEVSSVPFEDVREDVEGYLEITYAKDRKFFDEETLFRPGDPLSQEDALLWLFRSRNVEERPDIERSDLDRLLAKYPIAQRRGDAFIESREQLLDFMRSLDTFLNEEVHSVSFYADDFHGQGTAFGETFDMEALTAAHRSFPQDTLVQVTNLENQKSVVVRINDRGPYVDGRDMDLSRAAFERISPISRGVIQATFRRLGDKELVDECSDKPRAYQRRITRDVRFHRGLPHTLSLGDSVYLGSNRYFVVRSITYPDGHTVRIQDFVGPEERFRFVPSMSGEYRFIFGTQEGRRREMTMQVSSCSSE
;
A
#
# COMPACT_ATOMS: atom_id res chain seq x y z
N MET A 1 -64.46 46.43 -2.90
CA MET A 1 -63.76 45.39 -3.69
C MET A 1 -62.30 45.81 -3.85
N LEU A 2 -61.51 45.68 -2.78
CA LEU A 2 -60.34 44.79 -2.62
C LEU A 2 -59.34 44.74 -3.81
N ARG A 3 -58.17 45.33 -3.52
CA ARG A 3 -56.87 45.24 -4.20
C ARG A 3 -56.45 43.79 -4.43
N ASN A 4 -55.93 43.49 -5.62
CA ASN A 4 -55.01 42.37 -5.85
C ASN A 4 -53.80 42.90 -6.64
N ILE A 5 -52.70 43.16 -5.93
CA ILE A 5 -51.38 43.40 -6.50
C ILE A 5 -50.67 42.05 -6.45
N ILE A 6 -50.53 41.39 -7.59
CA ILE A 6 -49.73 40.18 -7.73
C ILE A 6 -48.30 40.65 -8.03
N PHE A 7 -47.42 40.55 -7.03
CA PHE A 7 -45.98 40.73 -7.20
C PHE A 7 -45.42 39.46 -7.86
N LEU A 8 -45.11 39.54 -9.15
CA LEU A 8 -44.42 38.47 -9.87
C LEU A 8 -42.93 38.56 -9.51
N PHE A 9 -42.49 37.72 -8.58
CA PHE A 9 -41.07 37.51 -8.29
C PHE A 9 -40.44 36.81 -9.49
N LEU A 10 -39.71 37.57 -10.31
CA LEU A 10 -38.83 37.03 -11.34
C LEU A 10 -37.62 36.40 -10.63
N LEU A 11 -37.70 35.11 -10.31
CA LEU A 11 -36.54 34.33 -9.89
C LEU A 11 -35.62 34.19 -11.11
N CYS A 12 -34.55 34.98 -11.16
CA CYS A 12 -33.42 34.71 -12.03
C CYS A 12 -32.81 33.38 -11.61
N ALA A 13 -33.22 32.29 -12.26
CA ALA A 13 -32.47 31.05 -12.25
C ALA A 13 -31.15 31.31 -13.00
N LEU A 14 -30.10 31.64 -12.24
CA LEU A 14 -28.74 31.56 -12.77
C LEU A 14 -28.53 30.10 -13.19
N PRO A 15 -28.16 29.81 -14.45
CA PRO A 15 -27.73 28.47 -14.79
C PRO A 15 -26.53 28.18 -13.91
N PHE A 16 -26.68 27.18 -13.05
CA PHE A 16 -25.56 26.56 -12.35
C PHE A 16 -24.69 25.99 -13.48
N SER A 17 -23.69 26.75 -13.91
CA SER A 17 -22.68 26.24 -14.82
C SER A 17 -22.08 25.04 -14.11
N ALA A 18 -22.45 23.83 -14.55
CA ALA A 18 -21.73 22.64 -14.20
C ALA A 18 -20.28 22.93 -14.60
N LEU A 19 -19.41 23.12 -13.61
CA LEU A 19 -17.98 23.11 -13.83
C LEU A 19 -17.71 21.76 -14.51
N ALA A 20 -17.50 21.77 -15.82
CA ALA A 20 -17.07 20.58 -16.54
C ALA A 20 -15.81 20.11 -15.82
N SER A 21 -15.87 18.95 -15.17
CA SER A 21 -14.70 18.40 -14.50
C SER A 21 -13.63 18.24 -15.57
N SER A 22 -12.48 18.87 -15.36
CA SER A 22 -11.33 18.66 -16.23
C SER A 22 -11.02 17.16 -16.25
N PRO A 23 -10.69 16.57 -17.41
CA PRO A 23 -10.24 15.19 -17.49
C PRO A 23 -9.14 14.90 -16.48
N LEU A 24 -9.11 13.67 -15.98
CA LEU A 24 -8.11 13.23 -15.03
C LEU A 24 -6.72 13.35 -15.67
N SER A 25 -5.74 13.89 -14.95
CA SER A 25 -4.38 14.01 -15.46
C SER A 25 -3.68 12.64 -15.52
N ARG A 26 -2.68 12.51 -16.40
CA ARG A 26 -1.85 11.30 -16.49
C ARG A 26 -1.19 10.95 -15.17
N ARG A 27 -0.64 11.93 -14.45
CA ARG A 27 -0.04 11.72 -13.13
C ARG A 27 -1.07 11.20 -12.14
N ASP A 28 -2.18 11.90 -11.96
CA ASP A 28 -3.14 11.56 -10.91
C ASP A 28 -3.83 10.21 -11.20
N GLY A 29 -4.06 9.90 -12.48
CA GLY A 29 -4.57 8.59 -12.88
C GLY A 29 -3.57 7.46 -12.69
N PHE A 30 -2.28 7.66 -13.00
CA PHE A 30 -1.24 6.67 -12.69
C PHE A 30 -1.10 6.44 -11.19
N LEU A 31 -1.02 7.51 -10.39
CA LEU A 31 -0.90 7.39 -8.93
C LEU A 31 -2.10 6.69 -8.31
N LEU A 32 -3.31 6.99 -8.79
CA LEU A 32 -4.50 6.26 -8.36
C LEU A 32 -4.40 4.75 -8.62
N LEU A 33 -3.92 4.36 -9.81
CA LEU A 33 -3.70 2.95 -10.14
C LEU A 33 -2.62 2.32 -9.27
N TRP A 34 -1.50 3.02 -9.08
CA TRP A 34 -0.34 2.55 -8.33
C TRP A 34 -0.62 2.39 -6.83
N GLU A 35 -1.26 3.38 -6.21
CA GLU A 35 -1.64 3.32 -4.80
C GLU A 35 -2.63 2.18 -4.54
N SER A 36 -3.53 1.90 -5.48
CA SER A 36 -4.55 0.86 -5.31
C SER A 36 -3.99 -0.56 -5.22
N ILE A 37 -2.82 -0.83 -5.82
CA ILE A 37 -2.17 -2.14 -5.69
C ILE A 37 -1.39 -2.28 -4.39
N ARG A 38 -1.29 -1.20 -3.58
CA ARG A 38 -0.51 -1.18 -2.35
C ARG A 38 0.86 -1.81 -2.59
N ARG A 39 1.65 -1.16 -3.45
CA ARG A 39 3.00 -1.60 -3.81
C ARG A 39 4.01 -0.47 -3.54
N PRO A 40 5.10 -0.75 -2.82
CA PRO A 40 6.15 0.23 -2.63
C PRO A 40 6.87 0.53 -3.95
N ALA A 41 7.26 1.79 -4.12
CA ALA A 41 8.25 2.21 -5.11
C ALA A 41 9.60 2.40 -4.43
N TYR A 42 10.68 2.06 -5.13
CA TYR A 42 12.04 2.18 -4.61
C TYR A 42 12.88 3.08 -5.51
N GLU A 43 13.96 3.64 -4.98
CA GLU A 43 14.92 4.37 -5.78
C GLU A 43 15.56 3.43 -6.81
N VAL A 44 15.70 3.91 -8.04
CA VAL A 44 16.26 3.18 -9.17
C VAL A 44 17.37 4.01 -9.80
N SER A 45 18.34 3.35 -10.43
CA SER A 45 19.46 4.02 -11.09
C SER A 45 19.11 4.53 -12.50
N SER A 46 17.93 4.19 -13.02
CA SER A 46 17.45 4.63 -14.33
C SER A 46 17.23 6.14 -14.37
N VAL A 47 17.49 6.74 -15.53
CA VAL A 47 17.22 8.17 -15.75
C VAL A 47 15.70 8.42 -15.71
N PRO A 48 15.19 9.35 -14.88
CA PRO A 48 13.78 9.70 -14.86
C PRO A 48 13.32 10.31 -16.19
N PHE A 49 12.02 10.55 -16.36
CA PHE A 49 11.53 11.34 -17.50
C PHE A 49 12.02 12.78 -17.42
N GLU A 50 12.32 13.40 -18.56
CA GLU A 50 12.91 14.76 -18.59
C GLU A 50 11.97 15.82 -17.97
N ASP A 51 10.67 15.56 -17.99
CA ASP A 51 9.61 16.44 -17.53
C ASP A 51 9.00 16.06 -16.17
N VAL A 52 9.57 15.07 -15.47
CA VAL A 52 9.15 14.65 -14.12
C VAL A 52 10.26 15.00 -13.13
N ARG A 53 10.11 16.15 -12.47
CA ARG A 53 11.11 16.68 -11.51
C ARG A 53 10.91 16.05 -10.12
N GLU A 54 11.99 15.99 -9.32
CA GLU A 54 11.98 15.42 -7.96
C GLU A 54 10.95 16.05 -7.01
N ASP A 55 10.59 17.32 -7.21
CA ASP A 55 9.61 18.04 -6.40
C ASP A 55 8.15 17.76 -6.80
N VAL A 56 7.93 16.98 -7.86
CA VAL A 56 6.60 16.60 -8.34
C VAL A 56 6.13 15.37 -7.57
N GLU A 57 4.91 15.45 -7.03
CA GLU A 57 4.22 14.31 -6.43
C GLU A 57 4.23 13.10 -7.37
N GLY A 58 4.55 11.92 -6.85
CA GLY A 58 4.65 10.72 -7.68
C GLY A 58 5.99 10.52 -8.40
N TYR A 59 6.99 11.39 -8.19
CA TYR A 59 8.30 11.28 -8.83
C TYR A 59 8.91 9.89 -8.68
N LEU A 60 8.90 9.35 -7.45
CA LEU A 60 9.49 8.04 -7.14
C LEU A 60 8.73 6.91 -7.85
N GLU A 61 7.40 6.91 -7.75
CA GLU A 61 6.51 5.92 -8.34
C GLU A 61 6.61 5.90 -9.85
N ILE A 62 6.58 7.08 -10.48
CA ILE A 62 6.69 7.23 -11.94
C ILE A 62 8.06 6.76 -12.42
N THR A 63 9.13 7.15 -11.73
CA THR A 63 10.50 6.75 -12.10
C THR A 63 10.69 5.24 -11.93
N TYR A 64 10.19 4.68 -10.84
CA TYR A 64 10.23 3.23 -10.57
C TYR A 64 9.41 2.41 -11.57
N ALA A 65 8.26 2.93 -12.01
CA ALA A 65 7.43 2.32 -13.03
C ALA A 65 8.08 2.42 -14.43
N LYS A 66 8.73 3.55 -14.75
CA LYS A 66 9.54 3.70 -15.98
C LYS A 66 10.64 2.64 -16.07
N ASP A 67 11.42 2.46 -15.02
CA ASP A 67 12.48 1.43 -14.94
C ASP A 67 11.97 0.02 -15.25
N ARG A 68 10.70 -0.23 -14.89
CA ARG A 68 9.99 -1.50 -15.14
C ARG A 68 9.28 -1.58 -16.48
N LYS A 69 9.49 -0.60 -17.36
CA LYS A 69 8.81 -0.52 -18.67
C LYS A 69 7.30 -0.55 -18.54
N PHE A 70 6.78 0.10 -17.50
CA PHE A 70 5.34 0.20 -17.27
C PHE A 70 4.67 1.15 -18.26
N PHE A 71 5.41 2.15 -18.73
CA PHE A 71 5.00 3.14 -19.73
C PHE A 71 5.59 2.78 -21.10
N ASP A 72 4.92 3.18 -22.18
CA ASP A 72 5.46 3.01 -23.54
C ASP A 72 6.41 4.16 -23.90
N GLU A 73 6.31 5.27 -23.18
CA GLU A 73 7.13 6.45 -23.37
C GLU A 73 8.53 6.28 -22.76
N GLU A 74 9.54 6.79 -23.47
CA GLU A 74 10.94 6.72 -23.03
C GLU A 74 11.46 8.07 -22.50
N THR A 75 10.99 9.19 -23.08
CA THR A 75 11.57 10.52 -22.87
C THR A 75 10.70 11.45 -22.01
N LEU A 76 9.40 11.55 -22.32
CA LEU A 76 8.47 12.48 -21.68
C LEU A 76 7.24 11.74 -21.15
N PHE A 77 6.89 11.98 -19.88
CA PHE A 77 5.70 11.40 -19.26
C PHE A 77 4.45 12.27 -19.41
N ARG A 78 4.64 13.59 -19.44
CA ARG A 78 3.62 14.65 -19.51
C ARG A 78 2.61 14.56 -18.36
N PRO A 79 3.03 14.82 -17.11
CA PRO A 79 2.19 14.58 -15.92
C PRO A 79 0.88 15.36 -15.90
N GLY A 80 0.85 16.56 -16.50
CA GLY A 80 -0.32 17.43 -16.54
C GLY A 80 -1.28 17.20 -17.71
N ASP A 81 -0.91 16.35 -18.68
CA ASP A 81 -1.77 16.08 -19.84
C ASP A 81 -2.99 15.22 -19.42
N PRO A 82 -4.14 15.36 -20.11
CA PRO A 82 -5.28 14.47 -19.94
C PRO A 82 -4.90 12.99 -20.14
N LEU A 83 -5.35 12.13 -19.24
CA LEU A 83 -5.17 10.69 -19.35
C LEU A 83 -6.09 10.12 -20.42
N SER A 84 -5.52 9.56 -21.48
CA SER A 84 -6.29 8.84 -22.50
C SER A 84 -6.92 7.57 -21.90
N GLN A 85 -8.08 7.16 -22.43
CA GLN A 85 -8.73 5.92 -22.00
C GLN A 85 -7.83 4.71 -22.31
N GLU A 86 -7.10 4.73 -23.42
CA GLU A 86 -6.19 3.64 -23.80
C GLU A 86 -5.03 3.49 -22.82
N ASP A 87 -4.38 4.60 -22.45
CA ASP A 87 -3.31 4.59 -21.44
C ASP A 87 -3.85 4.07 -20.11
N ALA A 88 -5.02 4.58 -19.68
CA ALA A 88 -5.63 4.17 -18.42
C ALA A 88 -5.89 2.66 -18.36
N LEU A 89 -6.45 2.09 -19.43
CA LEU A 89 -6.73 0.66 -19.51
C LEU A 89 -5.45 -0.17 -19.57
N LEU A 90 -4.48 0.25 -20.40
CA LEU A 90 -3.19 -0.41 -20.50
C LEU A 90 -2.46 -0.45 -19.15
N TRP A 91 -2.38 0.69 -18.48
CA TRP A 91 -1.78 0.82 -17.16
C TRP A 91 -2.55 0.03 -16.11
N LEU A 92 -3.88 0.00 -16.17
CA LEU A 92 -4.70 -0.81 -15.27
C LEU A 92 -4.36 -2.30 -15.42
N PHE A 93 -4.37 -2.84 -16.64
CA PHE A 93 -4.03 -4.25 -16.88
C PHE A 93 -2.58 -4.58 -16.47
N ARG A 94 -1.62 -3.71 -16.78
CA ARG A 94 -0.21 -3.85 -16.35
C ARG A 94 -0.07 -3.83 -14.82
N SER A 95 -0.75 -2.90 -14.14
CA SER A 95 -0.71 -2.78 -12.67
C SER A 95 -1.28 -4.02 -11.99
N ARG A 96 -2.27 -4.65 -12.63
CA ARG A 96 -2.94 -5.85 -12.14
C ARG A 96 -2.30 -7.15 -12.63
N ASN A 97 -1.11 -7.14 -13.23
CA ASN A 97 -0.38 -8.35 -13.65
C ASN A 97 -1.29 -9.42 -14.27
N VAL A 98 -2.25 -8.99 -15.11
CA VAL A 98 -3.31 -9.85 -15.65
C VAL A 98 -2.73 -10.95 -16.56
N GLU A 99 -1.56 -10.69 -17.13
CA GLU A 99 -0.81 -11.66 -17.92
C GLU A 99 0.64 -11.73 -17.43
N GLU A 100 1.35 -12.78 -17.87
CA GLU A 100 2.57 -13.23 -17.19
C GLU A 100 3.80 -12.33 -17.39
N ARG A 101 3.72 -11.27 -18.21
CA ARG A 101 4.85 -10.36 -18.49
C ARG A 101 4.41 -8.94 -18.93
N PRO A 102 5.36 -7.98 -19.06
CA PRO A 102 5.10 -6.57 -19.41
C PRO A 102 4.78 -6.34 -20.90
N ASP A 103 4.54 -7.42 -21.65
CA ASP A 103 4.21 -7.47 -23.07
C ASP A 103 2.75 -7.17 -23.37
N ILE A 104 1.95 -6.79 -22.37
CA ILE A 104 0.65 -6.18 -22.66
C ILE A 104 0.92 -4.90 -23.44
N GLU A 105 0.66 -4.93 -24.74
CA GLU A 105 0.79 -3.80 -25.64
C GLU A 105 -0.59 -3.22 -25.96
N ARG A 106 -0.63 -2.05 -26.60
CA ARG A 106 -1.90 -1.44 -27.01
C ARG A 106 -2.71 -2.31 -27.95
N SER A 107 -2.05 -3.16 -28.73
CA SER A 107 -2.69 -4.15 -29.61
C SER A 107 -3.46 -5.22 -28.85
N ASP A 108 -3.14 -5.47 -27.57
CA ASP A 108 -3.82 -6.47 -26.74
C ASP A 108 -5.13 -5.97 -26.13
N LEU A 109 -5.36 -4.65 -26.12
CA LEU A 109 -6.50 -4.06 -25.42
C LEU A 109 -7.85 -4.62 -25.90
N ASP A 110 -8.02 -4.86 -27.20
CA ASP A 110 -9.29 -5.38 -27.72
C ASP A 110 -9.55 -6.82 -27.24
N ARG A 111 -8.49 -7.65 -27.21
CA ARG A 111 -8.55 -9.02 -26.69
C ARG A 111 -8.81 -9.02 -25.19
N LEU A 112 -8.12 -8.16 -24.44
CA LEU A 112 -8.29 -8.04 -22.99
C LEU A 112 -9.68 -7.51 -22.62
N LEU A 113 -10.21 -6.52 -23.34
CA LEU A 113 -11.57 -6.01 -23.11
C LEU A 113 -12.66 -7.02 -23.51
N ALA A 114 -12.38 -7.91 -24.46
CA ALA A 114 -13.27 -9.03 -24.76
C ALA A 114 -13.29 -10.06 -23.61
N LYS A 115 -12.15 -10.28 -22.94
CA LYS A 115 -12.06 -11.14 -21.75
C LYS A 115 -12.63 -10.46 -20.49
N TYR A 116 -12.34 -9.18 -20.31
CA TYR A 116 -12.73 -8.36 -19.17
C TYR A 116 -13.50 -7.12 -19.67
N PRO A 117 -14.83 -7.20 -19.81
CA PRO A 117 -15.65 -6.12 -20.37
C PRO A 117 -15.86 -4.97 -19.37
N ILE A 118 -14.76 -4.33 -18.96
CA ILE A 118 -14.72 -3.25 -17.95
C ILE A 118 -14.98 -1.87 -18.56
N ALA A 119 -14.82 -1.74 -19.88
CA ALA A 119 -15.00 -0.48 -20.60
C ALA A 119 -15.36 -0.72 -22.08
N GLN A 120 -16.04 0.26 -22.68
CA GLN A 120 -16.17 0.35 -24.13
C GLN A 120 -15.05 1.26 -24.66
N ARG A 121 -14.13 0.71 -25.46
CA ARG A 121 -13.01 1.46 -26.04
C ARG A 121 -13.50 2.53 -27.01
N ARG A 122 -12.99 3.75 -26.84
CA ARG A 122 -13.17 4.88 -27.75
C ARG A 122 -11.78 5.50 -27.96
N GLY A 123 -11.22 5.35 -29.17
CA GLY A 123 -9.80 5.65 -29.45
C GLY A 123 -9.33 7.05 -29.03
N ASP A 124 -10.19 8.07 -29.18
CA ASP A 124 -9.85 9.46 -28.84
C ASP A 124 -10.43 9.92 -27.49
N ALA A 125 -10.94 8.99 -26.67
CA ALA A 125 -11.54 9.34 -25.38
C ALA A 125 -10.50 9.54 -24.28
N PHE A 126 -10.79 10.47 -23.38
CA PHE A 126 -10.05 10.69 -22.14
C PHE A 126 -10.84 10.14 -20.94
N ILE A 127 -10.14 9.92 -19.83
CA ILE A 127 -10.76 9.65 -18.55
C ILE A 127 -11.36 10.96 -18.01
N GLU A 128 -12.69 11.01 -17.95
CA GLU A 128 -13.46 12.21 -17.61
C GLU A 128 -13.39 12.54 -16.11
N SER A 129 -13.19 11.53 -15.25
CA SER A 129 -13.15 11.71 -13.80
C SER A 129 -12.41 10.59 -13.06
N ARG A 130 -12.04 10.88 -11.81
CA ARG A 130 -11.49 9.89 -10.87
C ARG A 130 -12.43 8.70 -10.65
N GLU A 131 -13.74 8.94 -10.55
CA GLU A 131 -14.73 7.88 -10.32
C GLU A 131 -14.80 6.91 -11.49
N GLN A 132 -14.72 7.41 -12.73
CA GLN A 132 -14.71 6.55 -13.92
C GLN A 132 -13.54 5.55 -13.88
N LEU A 133 -12.33 6.01 -13.50
CA LEU A 133 -11.18 5.13 -13.38
C LEU A 133 -11.35 4.13 -12.23
N LEU A 134 -11.89 4.56 -11.09
CA LEU A 134 -12.22 3.69 -9.97
C LEU A 134 -13.22 2.60 -10.36
N ASP A 135 -14.21 2.90 -11.19
CA ASP A 135 -15.17 1.91 -11.66
C ASP A 135 -14.52 0.86 -12.57
N PHE A 136 -13.62 1.27 -13.48
CA PHE A 136 -12.83 0.32 -14.27
C PHE A 136 -11.97 -0.58 -13.38
N MET A 137 -11.32 0.00 -12.36
CA MET A 137 -10.50 -0.74 -11.40
C MET A 137 -11.33 -1.77 -10.62
N ARG A 138 -12.45 -1.34 -10.03
CA ARG A 138 -13.35 -2.22 -9.26
C ARG A 138 -13.89 -3.35 -10.13
N SER A 139 -14.31 -3.03 -11.36
CA SER A 139 -14.84 -4.02 -12.29
C SER A 139 -13.79 -5.06 -12.66
N LEU A 140 -12.56 -4.63 -12.98
CA LEU A 140 -11.46 -5.56 -13.25
C LEU A 140 -11.13 -6.41 -12.02
N ASP A 141 -11.03 -5.80 -10.84
CA ASP A 141 -10.73 -6.51 -9.60
C ASP A 141 -11.80 -7.56 -9.27
N THR A 142 -13.08 -7.31 -9.58
CA THR A 142 -14.14 -8.33 -9.48
C THR A 142 -13.87 -9.52 -10.40
N PHE A 143 -13.57 -9.28 -11.68
CA PHE A 143 -13.27 -10.38 -12.61
C PHE A 143 -12.05 -11.19 -12.14
N LEU A 144 -10.97 -10.53 -11.73
CA LEU A 144 -9.76 -11.20 -11.27
C LEU A 144 -9.97 -12.02 -10.00
N ASN A 145 -10.82 -11.56 -9.08
CA ASN A 145 -11.16 -12.33 -7.86
C ASN A 145 -12.01 -13.57 -8.16
N GLU A 146 -12.70 -13.60 -9.30
CA GLU A 146 -13.52 -14.72 -9.75
C GLU A 146 -12.76 -15.68 -10.66
N GLU A 147 -11.55 -15.31 -11.11
CA GLU A 147 -10.71 -16.19 -11.94
C GLU A 147 -10.31 -17.46 -11.17
N VAL A 148 -10.44 -18.57 -11.89
CA VAL A 148 -10.13 -19.90 -11.36
C VAL A 148 -8.75 -20.30 -11.86
N HIS A 149 -7.88 -20.60 -10.89
CA HIS A 149 -6.48 -20.92 -11.08
C HIS A 149 -6.17 -22.35 -10.62
N SER A 150 -5.26 -22.98 -11.32
CA SER A 150 -4.73 -24.30 -11.00
C SER A 150 -3.53 -24.15 -10.06
N VAL A 151 -3.63 -24.70 -8.86
CA VAL A 151 -2.64 -24.53 -7.79
C VAL A 151 -2.10 -25.87 -7.33
N SER A 152 -0.78 -25.98 -7.20
CA SER A 152 -0.12 -27.14 -6.59
C SER A 152 0.77 -26.72 -5.42
N PHE A 153 1.72 -27.57 -5.03
CA PHE A 153 2.71 -27.27 -4.02
C PHE A 153 4.08 -27.81 -4.41
N TYR A 154 5.14 -27.23 -3.86
CA TYR A 154 6.51 -27.67 -4.07
C TYR A 154 6.77 -29.08 -3.55
N ALA A 155 7.60 -29.83 -4.27
CA ALA A 155 8.15 -31.08 -3.76
C ALA A 155 9.13 -30.84 -2.60
N ASP A 156 9.24 -31.80 -1.68
CA ASP A 156 10.10 -31.69 -0.49
C ASP A 156 11.58 -31.46 -0.84
N ASP A 157 12.04 -31.92 -2.01
CA ASP A 157 13.43 -31.80 -2.49
C ASP A 157 13.91 -30.34 -2.67
N PHE A 158 12.99 -29.38 -2.78
CA PHE A 158 13.32 -27.96 -2.91
C PHE A 158 13.67 -27.31 -1.57
N HIS A 159 13.34 -27.94 -0.43
CA HIS A 159 13.61 -27.35 0.88
C HIS A 159 15.09 -27.03 1.09
N GLY A 160 15.40 -25.82 1.55
CA GLY A 160 16.77 -25.36 1.75
C GLY A 160 17.48 -24.89 0.47
N GLN A 161 16.85 -24.98 -0.70
CA GLN A 161 17.39 -24.43 -1.95
C GLN A 161 17.10 -22.93 -2.07
N GLY A 162 17.82 -22.23 -2.95
CA GLY A 162 17.56 -20.82 -3.23
C GLY A 162 16.36 -20.63 -4.16
N THR A 163 15.53 -19.64 -3.86
CA THR A 163 14.45 -19.13 -4.73
C THR A 163 15.00 -18.16 -5.78
N ALA A 164 14.18 -17.82 -6.79
CA ALA A 164 14.49 -16.81 -7.79
C ALA A 164 14.72 -15.40 -7.23
N PHE A 165 14.27 -15.10 -6.00
CA PHE A 165 14.55 -13.84 -5.32
C PHE A 165 15.71 -13.90 -4.32
N GLY A 166 16.45 -15.02 -4.29
CA GLY A 166 17.66 -15.17 -3.50
C GLY A 166 17.43 -15.52 -2.02
N GLU A 167 16.18 -15.70 -1.57
CA GLU A 167 15.91 -16.28 -0.26
C GLU A 167 15.96 -17.81 -0.29
N THR A 168 16.32 -18.44 0.84
CA THR A 168 16.25 -19.89 1.00
C THR A 168 14.80 -20.32 1.15
N PHE A 169 14.36 -21.26 0.32
CA PHE A 169 13.02 -21.82 0.37
C PHE A 169 12.81 -22.65 1.64
N ASP A 170 11.77 -22.30 2.39
CA ASP A 170 11.27 -23.04 3.55
C ASP A 170 9.88 -23.61 3.23
N MET A 171 9.75 -24.93 3.28
CA MET A 171 8.50 -25.63 2.97
C MET A 171 7.45 -25.46 4.07
N GLU A 172 7.87 -25.08 5.28
CA GLU A 172 7.03 -24.85 6.44
C GLU A 172 6.55 -23.38 6.55
N ALA A 173 7.14 -22.48 5.75
CA ALA A 173 6.73 -21.09 5.66
C ALA A 173 5.42 -20.93 4.86
N LEU A 174 4.76 -19.78 4.97
CA LEU A 174 3.55 -19.43 4.19
C LEU A 174 3.92 -18.66 2.92
N THR A 175 4.47 -19.36 1.96
CA THR A 175 5.03 -18.77 0.73
C THR A 175 4.52 -19.47 -0.53
N ALA A 176 4.72 -18.83 -1.68
CA ALA A 176 4.34 -19.38 -2.98
C ALA A 176 5.21 -18.85 -4.14
N ALA A 177 5.31 -19.65 -5.20
CA ALA A 177 5.79 -19.24 -6.50
C ALA A 177 4.65 -18.69 -7.36
N HIS A 178 4.92 -17.58 -8.03
CA HIS A 178 4.08 -17.10 -9.12
C HIS A 178 4.94 -16.52 -10.25
N ARG A 179 4.51 -16.70 -11.50
CA ARG A 179 5.31 -16.31 -12.67
C ARG A 179 5.50 -14.80 -12.78
N SER A 180 4.44 -14.03 -12.48
CA SER A 180 4.40 -12.58 -12.76
C SER A 180 4.17 -11.69 -11.54
N PHE A 181 3.73 -12.24 -10.41
CA PHE A 181 3.41 -11.39 -9.26
C PHE A 181 4.70 -10.85 -8.66
N PRO A 182 4.77 -9.56 -8.30
CA PRO A 182 5.96 -9.00 -7.67
C PRO A 182 6.39 -9.79 -6.44
N GLN A 183 7.69 -9.82 -6.18
CA GLN A 183 8.22 -10.32 -4.92
C GLN A 183 7.49 -9.64 -3.76
N ASP A 184 7.24 -10.38 -2.69
CA ASP A 184 6.60 -9.93 -1.47
C ASP A 184 5.12 -9.56 -1.58
N THR A 185 4.50 -9.77 -2.75
CA THR A 185 3.03 -9.72 -2.88
C THR A 185 2.38 -10.72 -1.95
N LEU A 186 1.36 -10.29 -1.21
CA LEU A 186 0.50 -11.13 -0.40
C LEU A 186 -0.76 -11.51 -1.17
N VAL A 187 -1.04 -12.80 -1.21
CA VAL A 187 -2.17 -13.39 -1.93
C VAL A 187 -2.95 -14.29 -1.00
N GLN A 188 -4.25 -14.04 -0.85
CA GLN A 188 -5.18 -14.99 -0.29
C GLN A 188 -5.58 -15.98 -1.38
N VAL A 189 -5.31 -17.26 -1.15
CA VAL A 189 -5.65 -18.36 -2.04
C VAL A 189 -6.80 -19.13 -1.41
N THR A 190 -7.93 -19.22 -2.12
CA THR A 190 -9.15 -19.88 -1.63
C THR A 190 -9.43 -21.12 -2.46
N ASN A 191 -9.40 -22.29 -1.83
CA ASN A 191 -9.73 -23.55 -2.48
C ASN A 191 -11.24 -23.61 -2.79
N LEU A 192 -11.60 -23.80 -4.07
CA LEU A 192 -13.00 -23.82 -4.50
C LEU A 192 -13.77 -25.04 -3.99
N GLU A 193 -13.09 -26.16 -3.75
CA GLU A 193 -13.72 -27.42 -3.33
C GLU A 193 -14.26 -27.35 -1.90
N ASN A 194 -13.57 -26.64 -1.00
CA ASN A 194 -13.90 -26.61 0.44
C ASN A 194 -13.99 -25.21 1.06
N GLN A 195 -13.78 -24.16 0.26
CA GLN A 195 -13.85 -22.75 0.65
C GLN A 195 -12.85 -22.33 1.75
N LYS A 196 -11.85 -23.16 2.06
CA LYS A 196 -10.76 -22.78 2.95
C LYS A 196 -9.78 -21.88 2.21
N SER A 197 -9.20 -20.93 2.94
CA SER A 197 -8.21 -20.00 2.40
C SER A 197 -6.93 -19.94 3.23
N VAL A 198 -5.83 -19.60 2.56
CA VAL A 198 -4.54 -19.29 3.18
C VAL A 198 -3.97 -18.03 2.55
N VAL A 199 -3.32 -17.19 3.35
CA VAL A 199 -2.56 -16.04 2.85
C VAL A 199 -1.11 -16.47 2.71
N VAL A 200 -0.53 -16.24 1.53
CA VAL A 200 0.86 -16.54 1.21
C VAL A 200 1.59 -15.32 0.69
N ARG A 201 2.91 -15.30 0.92
CA ARG A 201 3.82 -14.32 0.34
C ARG A 201 4.48 -14.88 -0.90
N ILE A 202 4.46 -14.12 -1.99
CA ILE A 202 5.18 -14.48 -3.22
C ILE A 202 6.67 -14.31 -2.99
N ASN A 203 7.40 -15.41 -3.06
CA ASN A 203 8.83 -15.43 -2.76
C ASN A 203 9.66 -16.19 -3.80
N ASP A 204 9.02 -16.72 -4.84
CA ASP A 204 9.71 -17.42 -5.91
C ASP A 204 9.00 -17.20 -7.27
N ARG A 205 9.64 -17.67 -8.35
CA ARG A 205 9.13 -17.65 -9.72
C ARG A 205 8.75 -19.05 -10.19
N GLY A 206 7.72 -19.11 -11.02
CA GLY A 206 7.14 -20.35 -11.53
C GLY A 206 5.69 -20.47 -11.10
N PRO A 207 5.06 -21.65 -11.24
CA PRO A 207 5.61 -22.86 -11.87
C PRO A 207 5.83 -22.68 -13.38
N TYR A 208 6.73 -23.43 -14.02
CA TYR A 208 6.88 -23.39 -15.49
C TYR A 208 6.20 -24.58 -16.19
N VAL A 209 5.14 -25.10 -15.55
CA VAL A 209 4.32 -26.19 -16.08
C VAL A 209 3.02 -25.61 -16.64
N ASP A 210 2.72 -25.92 -17.89
CA ASP A 210 1.51 -25.44 -18.58
C ASP A 210 0.24 -25.77 -17.78
N GLY A 211 -0.67 -24.79 -17.69
CA GLY A 211 -1.95 -24.94 -16.99
C GLY A 211 -1.86 -24.98 -15.46
N ARG A 212 -0.73 -24.58 -14.88
CA ARG A 212 -0.57 -24.36 -13.44
C ARG A 212 -0.17 -22.92 -13.17
N ASP A 213 -0.83 -22.24 -12.26
CA ASP A 213 -0.65 -20.80 -12.04
C ASP A 213 0.21 -20.50 -10.82
N MET A 214 0.15 -21.35 -9.79
CA MET A 214 0.86 -21.13 -8.52
C MET A 214 1.30 -22.45 -7.89
N ASP A 215 2.49 -22.43 -7.29
CA ASP A 215 2.97 -23.48 -6.40
C ASP A 215 3.07 -22.93 -4.97
N LEU A 216 2.27 -23.47 -4.07
CA LEU A 216 2.32 -23.16 -2.65
C LEU A 216 3.49 -23.89 -1.96
N SER A 217 3.95 -23.37 -0.84
CA SER A 217 4.69 -24.20 0.11
C SER A 217 3.81 -25.34 0.62
N ARG A 218 4.45 -26.41 1.13
CA ARG A 218 3.74 -27.55 1.68
C ARG A 218 2.81 -27.14 2.82
N ALA A 219 3.32 -26.36 3.78
CA ALA A 219 2.52 -25.90 4.93
C ALA A 219 1.39 -24.93 4.55
N ALA A 220 1.52 -24.19 3.44
CA ALA A 220 0.41 -23.39 2.92
C ALA A 220 -0.67 -24.27 2.29
N PHE A 221 -0.28 -25.26 1.48
CA PHE A 221 -1.22 -26.17 0.84
C PHE A 221 -2.01 -27.01 1.86
N GLU A 222 -1.33 -27.56 2.88
CA GLU A 222 -1.94 -28.38 3.93
C GLU A 222 -3.05 -27.65 4.71
N ARG A 223 -2.99 -26.32 4.80
CA ARG A 223 -4.06 -25.51 5.44
C ARG A 223 -5.37 -25.53 4.66
N ILE A 224 -5.31 -25.67 3.33
CA ILE A 224 -6.48 -25.56 2.45
C ILE A 224 -6.83 -26.85 1.70
N SER A 225 -5.95 -27.87 1.69
CA SER A 225 -6.19 -29.14 1.02
C SER A 225 -5.27 -30.25 1.55
N PRO A 226 -5.70 -31.52 1.59
CA PRO A 226 -4.77 -32.62 1.84
C PRO A 226 -3.75 -32.76 0.70
N ILE A 227 -2.48 -33.00 1.05
CA ILE A 227 -1.36 -33.21 0.11
C ILE A 227 -1.67 -34.27 -0.96
N SER A 228 -2.42 -35.32 -0.60
CA SER A 228 -2.81 -36.39 -1.52
C SER A 228 -3.61 -35.91 -2.74
N ARG A 229 -4.17 -34.69 -2.69
CA ARG A 229 -4.87 -34.10 -3.82
C ARG A 229 -3.93 -33.67 -4.94
N GLY A 230 -2.69 -33.27 -4.62
CA GLY A 230 -1.69 -32.81 -5.58
C GLY A 230 -1.96 -31.42 -6.14
N VAL A 231 -3.10 -31.25 -6.80
CA VAL A 231 -3.51 -30.02 -7.50
C VAL A 231 -4.96 -29.67 -7.14
N ILE A 232 -5.25 -28.39 -6.94
CA ILE A 232 -6.58 -27.86 -6.66
C ILE A 232 -6.94 -26.73 -7.61
N GLN A 233 -8.23 -26.42 -7.70
CA GLN A 233 -8.73 -25.19 -8.32
C GLN A 233 -8.99 -24.17 -7.22
N ALA A 234 -8.47 -22.95 -7.38
CA ALA A 234 -8.54 -21.91 -6.38
C ALA A 234 -8.76 -20.53 -7.01
N THR A 235 -9.31 -19.60 -6.25
CA THR A 235 -9.34 -18.17 -6.61
C THR A 235 -8.26 -17.42 -5.85
N PHE A 236 -7.79 -16.31 -6.45
CA PHE A 236 -6.80 -15.44 -5.83
C PHE A 236 -7.40 -14.09 -5.47
N ARG A 237 -7.07 -13.61 -4.26
CA ARG A 237 -7.30 -12.22 -3.86
C ARG A 237 -6.00 -11.60 -3.41
N ARG A 238 -5.53 -10.58 -4.14
CA ARG A 238 -4.32 -9.84 -3.78
C ARG A 238 -4.59 -8.86 -2.65
N LEU A 239 -3.70 -8.86 -1.67
CA LEU A 239 -3.84 -8.03 -0.48
C LEU A 239 -2.88 -6.82 -0.51
N GLY A 240 -1.84 -6.85 -1.33
CA GLY A 240 -0.81 -5.80 -1.40
C GLY A 240 0.57 -6.40 -1.16
N ASP A 241 1.55 -5.59 -0.80
CA ASP A 241 2.89 -6.02 -0.45
C ASP A 241 3.02 -6.37 1.05
N LYS A 242 3.95 -7.27 1.41
CA LYS A 242 4.27 -7.58 2.82
C LYS A 242 4.58 -6.32 3.61
N GLU A 243 5.30 -5.36 3.03
CA GLU A 243 5.73 -4.14 3.74
C GLU A 243 4.55 -3.26 4.14
N LEU A 244 3.40 -3.42 3.46
CA LEU A 244 2.17 -2.64 3.65
C LEU A 244 1.13 -3.39 4.49
N VAL A 245 1.33 -4.67 4.76
CA VAL A 245 0.54 -5.47 5.72
C VAL A 245 1.30 -5.68 7.03
N ASP A 246 2.64 -5.64 7.00
CA ASP A 246 3.55 -5.68 8.15
C ASP A 246 3.64 -4.33 8.91
N GLU A 247 2.83 -3.32 8.56
CA GLU A 247 2.80 -2.06 9.34
C GLU A 247 2.35 -2.26 10.80
N CYS A 248 1.85 -3.46 11.14
CA CYS A 248 1.52 -3.87 12.51
C CYS A 248 2.51 -4.87 13.15
N SER A 249 3.63 -5.20 12.49
CA SER A 249 4.55 -6.26 12.92
C SER A 249 6.01 -5.79 12.91
N ASP A 250 6.57 -5.62 14.12
CA ASP A 250 7.99 -5.74 14.47
C ASP A 250 9.07 -5.17 13.52
N LYS A 251 8.93 -3.90 13.06
CA LYS A 251 10.15 -3.10 12.84
C LYS A 251 10.92 -3.03 14.16
N PRO A 252 12.26 -3.16 14.18
CA PRO A 252 13.03 -2.86 15.39
C PRO A 252 12.65 -1.45 15.83
N ARG A 253 11.99 -1.33 16.99
CA ARG A 253 11.51 -0.04 17.51
C ARG A 253 12.71 0.90 17.54
N ALA A 254 12.81 1.83 16.60
CA ALA A 254 13.85 2.83 16.63
C ALA A 254 13.55 3.72 17.85
N TYR A 255 14.56 4.07 18.63
CA TYR A 255 14.37 4.79 19.89
C TYR A 255 15.08 6.14 19.89
N GLN A 256 14.34 7.19 20.23
CA GLN A 256 14.91 8.48 20.59
C GLN A 256 15.44 8.40 22.02
N ARG A 257 16.75 8.19 22.17
CA ARG A 257 17.39 7.97 23.47
C ARG A 257 18.01 9.21 24.09
N ARG A 258 18.31 10.25 23.31
CA ARG A 258 19.22 11.32 23.75
C ARG A 258 18.50 12.65 23.93
N ILE A 259 18.49 13.19 25.16
CA ILE A 259 18.07 14.58 25.40
C ILE A 259 19.26 15.51 25.13
N THR A 260 20.42 15.21 25.73
CA THR A 260 21.70 15.92 25.53
C THR A 260 22.84 14.92 25.42
N ARG A 261 24.10 15.35 25.27
CA ARG A 261 25.26 14.40 25.26
C ARG A 261 25.30 13.52 26.50
N ASP A 262 24.94 14.09 27.65
CA ASP A 262 25.18 13.48 28.96
C ASP A 262 23.91 12.90 29.59
N VAL A 263 22.73 13.25 29.07
CA VAL A 263 21.42 12.73 29.51
C VAL A 263 20.80 11.85 28.43
N ARG A 264 20.78 10.54 28.68
CA ARG A 264 20.31 9.50 27.77
C ARG A 264 19.36 8.53 28.47
N PHE A 265 18.25 8.24 27.82
CA PHE A 265 17.34 7.18 28.19
C PHE A 265 17.98 5.79 27.98
N HIS A 266 17.70 4.86 28.90
CA HIS A 266 18.17 3.48 28.82
C HIS A 266 17.63 2.77 27.57
N ARG A 267 16.30 2.80 27.38
CA ARG A 267 15.62 2.25 26.19
C ARG A 267 15.26 3.33 25.17
N GLY A 268 14.77 4.49 25.64
CA GLY A 268 14.35 5.63 24.81
C GLY A 268 12.86 5.67 24.50
N LEU A 269 12.41 6.76 23.90
CA LEU A 269 11.05 6.89 23.36
C LEU A 269 11.01 6.17 22.01
N PRO A 270 10.16 5.15 21.81
CA PRO A 270 10.07 4.50 20.52
C PRO A 270 9.46 5.46 19.50
N HIS A 271 9.87 5.34 18.23
CA HIS A 271 9.24 6.08 17.14
C HIS A 271 7.82 5.57 16.85
N THR A 272 7.52 4.29 17.16
CA THR A 272 6.21 3.67 16.97
C THR A 272 5.76 2.90 18.22
N LEU A 273 4.46 2.94 18.52
CA LEU A 273 3.85 2.22 19.65
C LEU A 273 2.42 1.79 19.31
N SER A 274 1.97 0.65 19.82
CA SER A 274 0.58 0.23 19.65
C SER A 274 -0.34 0.94 20.64
N LEU A 275 -1.56 1.28 20.22
CA LEU A 275 -2.58 1.86 21.11
C LEU A 275 -2.86 0.89 22.27
N GLY A 276 -2.75 1.39 23.51
CA GLY A 276 -2.89 0.59 24.74
C GLY A 276 -1.57 0.06 25.33
N ASP A 277 -0.48 0.01 24.56
CA ASP A 277 0.85 -0.31 25.10
C ASP A 277 1.33 0.81 26.04
N SER A 278 2.09 0.45 27.08
CA SER A 278 2.73 1.43 27.96
C SER A 278 4.19 1.66 27.56
N VAL A 279 4.65 2.92 27.58
CA VAL A 279 6.08 3.26 27.52
C VAL A 279 6.60 3.62 28.91
N TYR A 280 7.81 3.15 29.23
CA TYR A 280 8.53 3.46 30.46
C TYR A 280 9.86 4.13 30.12
N LEU A 281 10.04 5.37 30.57
CA LEU A 281 11.23 6.17 30.31
C LEU A 281 12.04 6.34 31.60
N GLY A 282 13.25 5.77 31.62
CA GLY A 282 14.27 6.02 32.63
C GLY A 282 15.57 6.45 31.96
N SER A 283 16.40 7.22 32.67
CA SER A 283 17.61 7.86 32.13
C SER A 283 18.80 7.67 33.06
N ASN A 284 20.02 7.78 32.53
CA ASN A 284 21.25 7.74 33.33
C ASN A 284 21.44 8.97 34.26
N ARG A 285 20.66 10.03 34.03
CA ARG A 285 20.65 11.29 34.80
C ARG A 285 19.22 11.82 34.89
N TYR A 286 18.99 12.74 35.82
CA TYR A 286 17.73 13.46 35.97
C TYR A 286 17.25 14.08 34.64
N PHE A 287 15.97 13.90 34.35
CA PHE A 287 15.28 14.60 33.28
C PHE A 287 13.91 15.08 33.75
N VAL A 288 13.28 15.95 32.97
CA VAL A 288 11.94 16.47 33.24
C VAL A 288 11.05 16.33 32.02
N VAL A 289 9.82 15.84 32.22
CA VAL A 289 8.77 15.85 31.19
C VAL A 289 8.05 17.19 31.27
N ARG A 290 8.33 18.11 30.33
CA ARG A 290 7.78 19.47 30.35
C ARG A 290 6.35 19.50 29.82
N SER A 291 6.12 18.85 28.68
CA SER A 291 4.81 18.77 28.05
C SER A 291 4.66 17.57 27.13
N ILE A 292 3.41 17.16 26.94
CA ILE A 292 2.98 16.16 25.96
C ILE A 292 1.88 16.78 25.12
N THR A 293 2.06 16.78 23.80
CA THR A 293 1.03 17.15 22.83
C THR A 293 0.42 15.88 22.26
N TYR A 294 -0.90 15.80 22.32
CA TYR A 294 -1.71 14.68 21.86
C TYR A 294 -2.03 14.84 20.36
N PRO A 295 -2.44 13.76 19.67
CA PRO A 295 -2.77 13.79 18.24
C PRO A 295 -3.89 14.79 17.87
N ASP A 296 -4.80 15.07 18.79
CA ASP A 296 -5.88 16.05 18.64
C ASP A 296 -5.41 17.52 18.77
N GLY A 297 -4.11 17.74 18.98
CA GLY A 297 -3.50 19.05 19.16
C GLY A 297 -3.54 19.58 20.60
N HIS A 298 -4.16 18.87 21.55
CA HIS A 298 -4.18 19.27 22.95
C HIS A 298 -2.82 19.07 23.62
N THR A 299 -2.33 20.05 24.38
CA THR A 299 -1.04 19.98 25.08
C THR A 299 -1.21 20.00 26.60
N VAL A 300 -0.74 18.96 27.27
CA VAL A 300 -0.64 18.91 28.74
C VAL A 300 0.76 19.35 29.18
N ARG A 301 0.85 20.27 30.14
CA ARG A 301 2.10 20.64 30.82
C ARG A 301 2.19 19.89 32.14
N ILE A 302 3.26 19.11 32.33
CA ILE A 302 3.36 18.17 33.46
C ILE A 302 4.48 18.58 34.43
N GLN A 303 5.61 19.11 33.93
CA GLN A 303 6.76 19.53 34.74
C GLN A 303 7.27 18.46 35.73
N ASP A 304 7.19 17.19 35.33
CA ASP A 304 7.49 16.04 36.18
C ASP A 304 8.97 15.68 36.12
N PHE A 305 9.66 15.74 37.27
CA PHE A 305 11.09 15.44 37.37
C PHE A 305 11.30 13.98 37.73
N VAL A 306 12.15 13.31 36.97
CA VAL A 306 12.38 11.87 37.08
C VAL A 306 13.86 11.62 37.35
N GLY A 307 14.15 10.98 38.48
CA GLY A 307 15.51 10.61 38.89
C GLY A 307 16.09 9.41 38.12
N PRO A 308 17.41 9.14 38.26
CA PRO A 308 18.07 8.02 37.58
C PRO A 308 17.49 6.64 37.92
N GLU A 309 16.99 6.46 39.14
CA GLU A 309 16.38 5.22 39.64
C GLU A 309 14.86 5.17 39.42
N GLU A 310 14.27 6.21 38.84
CA GLU A 310 12.83 6.34 38.62
C GLU A 310 12.48 6.17 37.14
N ARG A 311 11.20 5.94 36.86
CA ARG A 311 10.69 5.80 35.49
C ARG A 311 9.39 6.56 35.32
N PHE A 312 9.32 7.35 34.25
CA PHE A 312 8.07 7.94 33.79
C PHE A 312 7.29 6.91 32.97
N ARG A 313 6.01 6.70 33.32
CA ARG A 313 5.11 5.83 32.57
C ARG A 313 4.13 6.67 31.77
N PHE A 314 3.94 6.33 30.50
CA PHE A 314 2.90 6.92 29.67
C PHE A 314 2.13 5.82 28.92
N VAL A 315 0.83 6.02 28.79
CA VAL A 315 -0.07 5.14 28.02
C VAL A 315 -0.84 6.03 27.05
N PRO A 316 -0.70 5.82 25.73
CA PRO A 316 -1.44 6.61 24.75
C PRO A 316 -2.93 6.28 24.81
N SER A 317 -3.74 7.31 24.64
CA SER A 317 -5.21 7.23 24.70
C SER A 317 -5.87 7.21 23.33
N MET A 318 -5.14 7.54 22.26
CA MET A 318 -5.63 7.55 20.89
C MET A 318 -4.50 7.30 19.90
N SER A 319 -4.85 6.95 18.66
CA SER A 319 -3.89 6.82 17.56
C SER A 319 -3.48 8.19 17.02
N GLY A 320 -2.30 8.25 16.41
CA GLY A 320 -1.71 9.45 15.83
C GLY A 320 -0.37 9.84 16.45
N GLU A 321 0.14 11.01 16.08
CA GLU A 321 1.45 11.50 16.52
C GLU A 321 1.38 12.14 17.91
N TYR A 322 2.23 11.69 18.83
CA TYR A 322 2.49 12.34 20.10
C TYR A 322 3.82 13.08 20.06
N ARG A 323 3.85 14.30 20.61
CA ARG A 323 5.09 15.09 20.75
C ARG A 323 5.40 15.38 22.22
N PHE A 324 6.60 15.01 22.64
CA PHE A 324 7.10 15.16 24.00
C PHE A 324 8.19 16.23 24.04
N ILE A 325 8.11 17.15 25.00
CA ILE A 325 9.21 18.05 25.33
C ILE A 325 9.87 17.55 26.61
N PHE A 326 11.08 17.01 26.48
CA PHE A 326 11.92 16.65 27.61
C PHE A 326 12.92 17.76 27.90
N GLY A 327 13.37 17.84 29.15
CA GLY A 327 14.47 18.73 29.53
C GLY A 327 15.43 18.13 30.54
N THR A 328 16.55 18.82 30.75
CA THR A 328 17.56 18.50 31.77
C THR A 328 17.47 19.46 32.95
N GLN A 329 18.18 19.16 34.04
CA GLN A 329 18.33 20.05 35.19
C GLN A 329 18.95 21.41 34.81
N GLU A 330 19.84 21.43 33.81
CA GLU A 330 20.46 22.64 33.26
C GLU A 330 19.51 23.45 32.35
N GLY A 331 18.27 23.01 32.18
CA GLY A 331 17.27 23.72 31.38
C GLY A 331 17.33 23.47 29.88
N ARG A 332 18.25 22.62 29.39
CA ARG A 332 18.28 22.20 27.97
C ARG A 332 17.05 21.38 27.65
N ARG A 333 16.54 21.50 26.41
CA ARG A 333 15.29 20.87 25.97
C ARG A 333 15.48 20.05 24.70
N ARG A 334 14.66 19.01 24.54
CA ARG A 334 14.58 18.21 23.33
C ARG A 334 13.13 17.84 23.05
N GLU A 335 12.69 18.10 21.84
CA GLU A 335 11.45 17.53 21.31
C GLU A 335 11.72 16.11 20.80
N MET A 336 10.82 15.19 21.12
CA MET A 336 10.81 13.82 20.61
C MET A 336 9.38 13.46 20.22
N THR A 337 9.25 12.59 19.22
CA THR A 337 7.98 12.20 18.61
C THR A 337 7.79 10.69 18.68
N MET A 338 6.53 10.27 18.80
CA MET A 338 6.12 8.87 18.81
C MET A 338 4.79 8.74 18.07
N GLN A 339 4.76 7.91 17.04
CA GLN A 339 3.54 7.57 16.33
C GLN A 339 2.82 6.41 17.04
N VAL A 340 1.52 6.54 17.27
CA VAL A 340 0.69 5.48 17.86
C VAL A 340 -0.28 4.95 16.81
N SER A 341 -0.27 3.63 16.59
CA SER A 341 -1.20 2.95 15.69
C SER A 341 -2.19 2.08 16.45
N SER A 342 -3.45 2.08 16.02
CA SER A 342 -4.47 1.13 16.50
C SER A 342 -4.48 -0.07 15.56
N CYS A 343 -3.65 -1.07 15.82
CA CYS A 343 -3.75 -2.34 15.11
C CYS A 343 -4.91 -3.13 15.74
N SER A 344 -5.99 -3.34 14.98
CA SER A 344 -7.03 -4.30 15.32
C SER A 344 -6.45 -5.71 15.19
N SER A 345 -6.26 -6.39 16.31
CA SER A 345 -6.07 -7.84 16.31
C SER A 345 -7.43 -8.49 16.03
N GLU A 346 -7.74 -8.76 14.76
CA GLU A 346 -8.81 -9.68 14.37
C GLU A 346 -8.21 -10.94 13.75
#